data_AF-A0A850NSH7-F1
#
_entry.id   AF-A0A850NSH7-F1
#
_cell.length_a   1.000
_cell.length_b   1.000
_cell.length_c   1.000
_cell.angle_alpha   90.00
_cell.angle_beta   90.00
_cell.angle_gamma   90.00
#
_symmetry.space_group_name_H-M   'P 1'
#
loop_
_entity.id
_entity.type
_entity.pdbx_description
1 polymer ?
#
loop_
_entity_poly.entity_id
_entity_poly.type
_entity_poly.pdbx_seq_one_letter_code
_entity_poly.pdbx_strand_id
1 'polypeptide(L)'
;PPEAVVVAVEAAGLVAIPTGLAHGTVSVMVDGERVEVTTLRRDVVTDGRHATVAWTDDWREDAARRDFTFNAMSLDRAGVVHDCFGGLDDLRAGRVRFVGRAAERIAEDRLRILRYFRFLARFGSEGAPDAEAVGAIGADLGGLSALSAERVWSELRRLFETPAIGPVVGLMGRLGVFGALFGPSLRAEGAGLLLRLEA
;
A
#
# COMPACT_ATOMS: atom_id res chain seq x y z
N PRO A 1 -21.18 4.51 10.28
CA PRO A 1 -21.36 3.54 9.17
C PRO A 1 -21.58 4.31 7.85
N PRO A 2 -21.31 3.72 6.68
CA PRO A 2 -21.34 4.42 5.40
C PRO A 2 -22.73 4.94 5.01
N GLU A 3 -23.81 4.30 5.45
CA GLU A 3 -25.19 4.76 5.23
C GLU A 3 -25.45 6.10 5.93
N ALA A 4 -24.88 6.29 7.12
CA ALA A 4 -24.97 7.57 7.83
C ALA A 4 -24.21 8.69 7.11
N VAL A 5 -23.14 8.36 6.37
CA VAL A 5 -22.42 9.32 5.52
C VAL A 5 -23.31 9.77 4.36
N VAL A 6 -24.00 8.84 3.69
CA VAL A 6 -24.95 9.17 2.61
C VAL A 6 -26.01 10.15 3.11
N VAL A 7 -26.67 9.83 4.23
CA VAL A 7 -27.70 10.69 4.82
C VAL A 7 -27.17 12.08 5.15
N ALA A 8 -25.97 12.17 5.74
CA ALA A 8 -25.37 13.46 6.11
C ALA A 8 -24.99 14.30 4.87
N VAL A 9 -24.47 13.66 3.82
CA VAL A 9 -24.09 14.31 2.56
C VAL A 9 -25.32 14.86 1.83
N GLU A 10 -26.38 14.06 1.72
CA GLU A 10 -27.63 14.48 1.08
C GLU A 10 -28.32 15.60 1.87
N ALA A 11 -28.32 15.53 3.20
CA ALA A 11 -28.85 16.59 4.07
C ALA A 11 -28.07 17.91 3.91
N ALA A 12 -26.80 17.85 3.53
CA ALA A 12 -25.97 19.02 3.21
C ALA A 12 -26.19 19.55 1.78
N GLY A 13 -27.10 18.95 0.99
CA GLY A 13 -27.38 19.34 -0.39
C GLY A 13 -26.33 18.88 -1.40
N LEU A 14 -25.46 17.94 -1.02
CA LEU A 14 -24.42 17.38 -1.88
C LEU A 14 -24.87 16.04 -2.48
N VAL A 15 -24.23 15.63 -3.58
CA VAL A 15 -24.53 14.34 -4.23
C VAL A 15 -23.65 13.24 -3.64
N ALA A 16 -24.29 12.26 -3.01
CA ALA A 16 -23.66 11.01 -2.59
C ALA A 16 -23.78 9.95 -3.69
N ILE A 17 -22.67 9.30 -4.02
CA ILE A 17 -22.61 8.16 -4.93
C ILE A 17 -22.14 6.96 -4.10
N PRO A 18 -23.01 5.97 -3.82
CA PRO A 18 -22.73 4.85 -2.92
C PRO A 18 -21.82 3.77 -3.57
N THR A 19 -20.67 4.19 -4.08
CA THR A 19 -19.65 3.29 -4.64
C THR A 19 -18.83 2.66 -3.51
N GLY A 20 -19.02 1.37 -3.25
CA GLY A 20 -18.18 0.63 -2.31
C GLY A 20 -18.68 0.63 -0.85
N LEU A 21 -20.00 0.73 -0.64
CA LEU A 21 -20.62 0.65 0.69
C LEU A 21 -20.18 -0.59 1.49
N ALA A 22 -20.02 -1.74 0.83
CA ALA A 22 -19.53 -2.97 1.46
C ALA A 22 -18.16 -2.83 2.14
N HIS A 23 -17.36 -1.85 1.72
CA HIS A 23 -16.06 -1.51 2.29
C HIS A 23 -16.05 -0.14 2.98
N GLY A 24 -17.21 0.51 3.09
CA GLY A 24 -17.36 1.74 3.88
C GLY A 24 -17.07 3.03 3.12
N THR A 25 -16.84 2.97 1.80
CA THR A 25 -16.57 4.15 0.98
C THR A 25 -17.85 4.71 0.35
N VAL A 26 -17.98 6.02 0.38
CA VAL A 26 -18.99 6.82 -0.32
C VAL A 26 -18.25 7.89 -1.12
N SER A 27 -18.52 7.99 -2.41
CA SER A 27 -18.00 9.10 -3.23
C SER A 27 -18.95 10.28 -3.09
N VAL A 28 -18.43 11.47 -2.81
CA VAL A 28 -19.19 12.72 -2.65
C VAL A 28 -18.77 13.69 -3.74
N MET A 29 -19.73 14.31 -4.42
CA MET A 29 -19.44 15.38 -5.37
C MET A 29 -19.48 16.74 -4.66
N VAL A 30 -18.37 17.47 -4.67
CA VAL A 30 -18.21 18.81 -4.09
C VAL A 30 -17.62 19.71 -5.15
N ASP A 31 -18.34 20.77 -5.55
CA ASP A 31 -17.87 21.75 -6.56
C ASP A 31 -17.37 21.12 -7.88
N GLY A 32 -17.98 20.02 -8.29
CA GLY A 32 -17.60 19.26 -9.50
C GLY A 32 -16.44 18.27 -9.30
N GLU A 33 -15.80 18.27 -8.13
CA GLU A 33 -14.77 17.32 -7.75
C GLU A 33 -15.33 16.13 -6.98
N ARG A 34 -14.71 14.96 -7.14
CA ARG A 34 -15.05 13.76 -6.37
C ARG A 34 -14.15 13.64 -5.15
N VAL A 35 -14.77 13.60 -3.98
CA VAL A 35 -14.13 13.32 -2.68
C VAL A 35 -14.55 11.93 -2.20
N GLU A 36 -13.61 11.08 -1.84
CA GLU A 36 -13.92 9.77 -1.25
C GLU A 36 -13.95 9.87 0.28
N VAL A 37 -15.09 9.50 0.87
CA VAL A 37 -15.28 9.43 2.32
C VAL A 37 -15.38 7.95 2.71
N THR A 38 -14.40 7.46 3.45
CA THR A 38 -14.37 6.07 3.93
C THR A 38 -14.58 6.02 5.43
N THR A 39 -15.59 5.26 5.86
CA THR A 39 -15.86 4.99 7.28
C THR A 39 -14.69 4.21 7.88
N LEU A 40 -14.23 4.63 9.05
CA LEU A 40 -13.20 3.92 9.82
C LEU A 40 -13.62 2.47 10.07
N ARG A 41 -12.67 1.55 9.93
CA ARG A 41 -12.95 0.12 10.07
C ARG A 41 -11.75 -0.63 10.61
N ARG A 42 -12.02 -1.78 11.22
CA ARG A 42 -11.06 -2.84 11.51
C ARG A 42 -11.37 -4.07 10.66
N ASP A 43 -10.34 -4.84 10.34
CA ASP A 43 -10.48 -6.11 9.63
C ASP A 43 -10.74 -7.22 10.67
N VAL A 44 -11.79 -8.02 10.47
CA VAL A 44 -12.22 -9.11 11.37
C VAL A 44 -11.66 -10.45 10.90
N VAL A 45 -11.73 -10.70 9.60
CA VAL A 45 -11.16 -11.87 8.94
C VAL A 45 -10.55 -11.41 7.63
N THR A 46 -9.32 -11.83 7.36
CA THR A 46 -8.61 -11.56 6.11
C THR A 46 -8.28 -12.88 5.41
N ASP A 47 -8.71 -13.02 4.16
CA ASP A 47 -8.28 -14.09 3.26
C ASP A 47 -7.71 -13.45 1.99
N GLY A 48 -6.39 -13.27 1.98
CA GLY A 48 -5.72 -12.44 1.00
C GLY A 48 -6.35 -11.05 0.93
N ARG A 49 -6.65 -10.58 -0.29
CA ARG A 49 -7.22 -9.25 -0.52
C ARG A 49 -8.65 -9.06 0.00
N HIS A 50 -9.35 -10.12 0.40
CA HIS A 50 -10.73 -10.02 0.87
C HIS A 50 -10.74 -9.93 2.39
N ALA A 51 -11.32 -8.86 2.91
CA ALA A 51 -11.48 -8.66 4.35
C ALA A 51 -12.96 -8.49 4.69
N THR A 52 -13.43 -9.20 5.71
CA THR A 52 -14.67 -8.88 6.41
C THR A 52 -14.35 -7.77 7.39
N VAL A 53 -15.09 -6.66 7.32
CA VAL A 53 -14.79 -5.44 8.08
C VAL A 53 -15.85 -5.18 9.16
N ALA A 54 -15.42 -4.58 10.26
CA ALA A 54 -16.31 -4.01 11.27
C ALA A 54 -16.03 -2.51 11.39
N TRP A 55 -17.09 -1.71 11.50
CA TRP A 55 -16.95 -0.26 11.71
C TRP A 55 -16.41 0.02 13.11
N THR A 56 -15.57 1.05 13.20
CA THR A 56 -14.99 1.53 14.46
C THR A 56 -15.01 3.05 14.48
N ASP A 57 -14.91 3.64 15.66
CA ASP A 57 -14.64 5.05 15.91
C ASP A 57 -13.20 5.29 16.40
N ASP A 58 -12.41 4.22 16.55
CA ASP A 58 -11.00 4.28 16.93
C ASP A 58 -10.09 4.46 15.70
N TRP A 59 -9.49 5.64 15.60
CA TRP A 59 -8.51 5.98 14.58
C TRP A 59 -7.28 5.08 14.59
N ARG A 60 -6.85 4.61 15.76
CA ARG A 60 -5.71 3.71 15.91
C ARG A 60 -6.01 2.34 15.32
N GLU A 61 -7.24 1.83 15.46
CA GLU A 61 -7.68 0.58 14.84
C GLU A 61 -7.67 0.68 13.30
N ASP A 62 -8.19 1.77 12.71
CA ASP A 62 -8.13 1.97 11.26
C ASP A 62 -6.71 2.15 10.75
N ALA A 63 -5.87 2.85 11.50
CA ALA A 63 -4.48 3.04 11.15
C ALA A 63 -3.69 1.71 11.20
N ALA A 64 -4.00 0.82 12.15
CA ALA A 64 -3.31 -0.47 12.32
C ALA A 64 -3.42 -1.40 11.10
N ARG A 65 -4.56 -1.36 10.39
CA ARG A 65 -4.80 -2.19 9.19
C ARG A 65 -4.14 -1.67 7.91
N ARG A 66 -3.45 -0.52 7.94
CA ARG A 66 -2.80 0.10 6.76
C ARG A 66 -1.41 -0.46 6.56
N ASP A 67 -0.93 -0.48 5.32
CA ASP A 67 0.28 -1.22 4.95
C ASP A 67 1.56 -0.70 5.63
N PHE A 68 1.88 0.58 5.45
CA PHE A 68 3.12 1.20 5.92
C PHE A 68 2.84 2.30 6.94
N THR A 69 3.77 2.50 7.85
CA THR A 69 3.66 3.44 8.98
C THR A 69 3.32 4.85 8.54
N PHE A 70 3.96 5.32 7.46
CA PHE A 70 3.70 6.64 6.89
C PHE A 70 2.34 6.75 6.18
N ASN A 71 1.78 5.64 5.67
CA ASN A 71 0.43 5.62 5.11
C ASN A 71 -0.65 5.50 6.19
N ALA A 72 -0.24 5.26 7.44
CA ALA A 72 -1.11 5.11 8.61
C ALA A 72 -1.27 6.39 9.43
N MET A 73 -0.82 7.53 8.90
CA MET A 73 -1.03 8.84 9.49
C MET A 73 -2.37 9.44 9.03
N SER A 74 -2.93 10.31 9.85
CA SER A 74 -4.11 11.14 9.51
C SER A 74 -3.79 12.62 9.73
N LEU A 75 -4.47 13.50 8.99
CA LEU A 75 -4.36 14.96 9.13
C LEU A 75 -5.75 15.51 9.41
N ASP A 76 -5.90 16.27 10.49
CA ASP A 76 -7.18 16.93 10.78
C ASP A 76 -7.29 18.32 10.13
N ARG A 77 -8.47 18.93 10.26
CA ARG A 77 -8.76 20.25 9.67
C ARG A 77 -7.94 21.39 10.26
N ALA A 78 -7.36 21.21 11.45
CA ALA A 78 -6.46 22.19 12.07
C ALA A 78 -5.01 22.02 11.59
N GLY A 79 -4.75 21.03 10.74
CA GLY A 79 -3.41 20.71 10.23
C GLY A 79 -2.58 19.88 11.21
N VAL A 80 -3.21 19.26 12.23
CA VAL A 80 -2.50 18.39 13.17
C VAL A 80 -2.35 17.01 12.57
N VAL A 81 -1.11 16.52 12.56
CA VAL A 81 -0.78 15.15 12.13
C VAL A 81 -0.97 14.20 13.29
N HIS A 82 -1.81 13.19 13.08
CA HIS A 82 -2.04 12.08 14.00
C HIS A 82 -1.23 10.88 13.52
N ASP A 83 -0.16 10.55 14.23
CA ASP A 83 0.76 9.45 13.91
C ASP A 83 0.82 8.44 15.05
N CYS A 84 0.16 7.30 14.86
CA CYS A 84 0.07 6.24 15.86
C CYS A 84 1.26 5.26 15.84
N PHE A 85 2.09 5.29 14.79
CA PHE A 85 3.04 4.22 14.46
C PHE A 85 4.45 4.71 14.09
N GLY A 86 4.72 6.02 14.20
CA GLY A 86 6.03 6.62 13.91
C GLY A 86 6.31 6.79 12.42
N GLY A 87 5.26 6.95 11.61
CA GLY A 87 5.37 7.17 10.16
C GLY A 87 6.12 8.44 9.78
N LEU A 88 6.04 9.50 10.59
CA LEU A 88 6.74 10.75 10.31
C LEU A 88 8.27 10.60 10.46
N ASP A 89 8.70 9.90 11.50
CA ASP A 89 10.13 9.63 11.74
C ASP A 89 10.68 8.63 10.72
N ASP A 90 9.88 7.64 10.31
CA ASP A 90 10.23 6.74 9.22
C ASP A 90 10.43 7.51 7.91
N LEU A 91 9.53 8.43 7.53
CA LEU A 91 9.71 9.27 6.34
C LEU A 91 10.96 10.14 6.41
N ARG A 92 11.23 10.76 7.57
CA ARG A 92 12.44 11.59 7.77
C ARG A 92 13.72 10.77 7.62
N ALA A 93 13.71 9.52 8.07
CA ALA A 93 14.83 8.59 7.93
C ALA A 93 14.91 7.92 6.54
N GLY A 94 13.91 8.14 5.67
CA GLY A 94 13.76 7.41 4.41
C GLY A 94 13.57 5.90 4.60
N ARG A 95 12.87 5.51 5.68
CA ARG A 95 12.60 4.11 6.03
C ARG A 95 11.20 3.71 5.57
N VAL A 96 11.11 2.63 4.79
CA VAL A 96 9.83 2.02 4.44
C VAL A 96 9.58 0.86 5.38
N ARG A 97 8.64 1.02 6.31
CA ARG A 97 8.36 0.04 7.37
C ARG A 97 6.87 -0.28 7.43
N PHE A 98 6.56 -1.57 7.58
CA PHE A 98 5.19 -2.05 7.75
C PHE A 98 4.60 -1.61 9.09
N VAL A 99 3.28 -1.42 9.14
CA VAL A 99 2.59 -1.35 10.44
C VAL A 99 2.47 -2.77 11.01
N GLY A 100 2.96 -2.99 12.22
CA GLY A 100 3.03 -4.33 12.81
C GLY A 100 4.14 -5.17 12.17
N ARG A 101 3.93 -6.49 12.10
CA ARG A 101 4.95 -7.45 11.63
C ARG A 101 4.89 -7.61 10.12
N ALA A 102 6.01 -7.43 9.42
CA ALA A 102 6.05 -7.45 7.95
C ALA A 102 5.48 -8.76 7.36
N ALA A 103 5.80 -9.90 7.96
CA ALA A 103 5.32 -11.21 7.51
C ALA A 103 3.78 -11.35 7.55
N GLU A 104 3.14 -10.86 8.62
CA GLU A 104 1.68 -10.89 8.76
C GLU A 104 1.03 -9.99 7.70
N ARG A 105 1.60 -8.80 7.50
CA ARG A 105 1.08 -7.85 6.52
C ARG A 105 1.24 -8.36 5.09
N ILE A 106 2.32 -9.05 4.78
CA ILE A 106 2.51 -9.65 3.45
C ILE A 106 1.53 -10.80 3.23
N ALA A 107 1.29 -11.62 4.25
CA ALA A 107 0.33 -12.72 4.18
C ALA A 107 -1.11 -12.24 3.93
N GLU A 108 -1.50 -11.10 4.53
CA GLU A 108 -2.78 -10.44 4.27
C GLU A 108 -2.92 -9.99 2.80
N ASP A 109 -1.93 -9.29 2.23
CA ASP A 109 -1.98 -8.93 0.81
C ASP A 109 -0.59 -8.89 0.21
N ARG A 110 -0.27 -9.90 -0.59
CA ARG A 110 1.03 -10.07 -1.23
C ARG A 110 1.36 -8.95 -2.21
N LEU A 111 0.37 -8.19 -2.67
CA LEU A 111 0.64 -6.97 -3.45
C LEU A 111 1.48 -5.96 -2.66
N ARG A 112 1.46 -6.01 -1.33
CA ARG A 112 2.28 -5.14 -0.48
C ARG A 112 3.79 -5.35 -0.67
N ILE A 113 4.23 -6.51 -1.18
CA ILE A 113 5.62 -6.72 -1.60
C ILE A 113 5.98 -5.73 -2.72
N LEU A 114 5.15 -5.61 -3.76
CA LEU A 114 5.41 -4.68 -4.86
C LEU A 114 5.27 -3.22 -4.41
N ARG A 115 4.31 -2.94 -3.53
CA ARG A 115 4.17 -1.61 -2.91
C ARG A 115 5.40 -1.23 -2.10
N TYR A 116 6.00 -2.16 -1.37
CA TYR A 116 7.24 -1.92 -0.62
C TYR A 116 8.34 -1.43 -1.55
N PHE A 117 8.58 -2.12 -2.67
CA PHE A 117 9.60 -1.68 -3.65
C PHE A 117 9.25 -0.33 -4.27
N ARG A 118 7.98 -0.10 -4.64
CA ARG A 118 7.54 1.21 -5.15
C ARG A 118 7.82 2.33 -4.16
N PHE A 119 7.50 2.13 -2.88
CA PHE A 119 7.75 3.14 -1.85
C PHE A 119 9.22 3.26 -1.50
N LEU A 120 10.00 2.18 -1.57
CA LEU A 120 11.44 2.21 -1.39
C LEU A 120 12.10 3.06 -2.47
N ALA A 121 11.65 2.94 -3.72
CA ALA A 121 12.17 3.76 -4.83
C ALA A 121 11.71 5.23 -4.77
N ARG A 122 10.61 5.52 -4.07
CA ARG A 122 10.06 6.88 -3.93
C ARG A 122 10.58 7.63 -2.71
N PHE A 123 10.69 6.95 -1.57
CA PHE A 123 10.94 7.54 -0.25
C PHE A 123 12.16 6.95 0.44
N GLY A 124 12.73 5.86 -0.07
CA GLY A 124 13.94 5.28 0.50
C GLY A 124 15.10 6.27 0.47
N SER A 125 15.83 6.37 1.58
CA SER A 125 17.13 7.03 1.58
C SER A 125 18.20 6.10 0.97
N GLU A 126 19.40 6.62 0.72
CA GLU A 126 20.55 5.79 0.32
C GLU A 126 20.96 4.74 1.38
N GLY A 127 20.32 4.76 2.55
CA GLY A 127 20.53 3.80 3.62
C GLY A 127 20.05 2.38 3.28
N ALA A 128 20.40 1.43 4.14
CA ALA A 128 19.99 0.04 3.98
C ALA A 128 18.45 -0.10 4.09
N PRO A 129 17.81 -0.87 3.19
CA PRO A 129 16.38 -1.19 3.30
C PRO A 129 16.06 -1.88 4.63
N ASP A 130 14.80 -1.79 5.07
CA ASP A 130 14.35 -2.37 6.33
C ASP A 130 14.55 -3.89 6.34
N ALA A 131 15.37 -4.39 7.28
CA ALA A 131 15.79 -5.78 7.30
C ALA A 131 14.65 -6.75 7.60
N GLU A 132 13.67 -6.35 8.42
CA GLU A 132 12.49 -7.15 8.71
C GLU A 132 11.63 -7.30 7.45
N ALA A 133 11.35 -6.20 6.75
CA ALA A 133 10.60 -6.20 5.50
C ALA A 133 11.29 -7.04 4.43
N VAL A 134 12.60 -6.87 4.22
CA VAL A 134 13.37 -7.64 3.24
C VAL A 134 13.36 -9.13 3.57
N GLY A 135 13.55 -9.50 4.85
CA GLY A 135 13.50 -10.89 5.30
C GLY A 135 12.12 -11.53 5.08
N ALA A 136 11.05 -10.83 5.42
CA ALA A 136 9.69 -11.30 5.23
C ALA A 136 9.32 -11.44 3.74
N ILE A 137 9.74 -10.50 2.90
CA ILE A 137 9.56 -10.58 1.44
C ILE A 137 10.24 -11.83 0.89
N GLY A 138 11.50 -12.06 1.24
CA GLY A 138 12.27 -13.22 0.77
C GLY A 138 11.61 -14.56 1.13
N ALA A 139 10.91 -14.62 2.26
CA ALA A 139 10.24 -15.83 2.74
C ALA A 139 8.91 -16.16 2.03
N ASP A 140 8.20 -15.16 1.46
CA ASP A 140 6.86 -15.35 0.83
C ASP A 140 6.82 -14.92 -0.66
N LEU A 141 7.95 -15.02 -1.37
CA LEU A 141 7.98 -14.72 -2.80
C LEU A 141 7.08 -15.65 -3.62
N GLY A 142 6.92 -16.90 -3.20
CA GLY A 142 6.12 -17.90 -3.91
C GLY A 142 4.66 -17.49 -4.09
N GLY A 143 4.11 -16.70 -3.17
CA GLY A 143 2.73 -16.26 -3.29
C GLY A 143 2.51 -15.10 -4.28
N LEU A 144 3.57 -14.48 -4.81
CA LEU A 144 3.44 -13.45 -5.85
C LEU A 144 2.78 -13.99 -7.13
N SER A 145 2.94 -15.28 -7.45
CA SER A 145 2.34 -15.89 -8.63
C SER A 145 0.81 -16.00 -8.56
N ALA A 146 0.21 -15.82 -7.38
CA ALA A 146 -1.24 -15.81 -7.18
C ALA A 146 -1.87 -14.43 -7.42
N LEU A 147 -1.07 -13.37 -7.63
CA LEU A 147 -1.57 -12.03 -7.90
C LEU A 147 -2.09 -11.92 -9.34
N SER A 148 -3.15 -11.13 -9.55
CA SER A 148 -3.64 -10.84 -10.89
C SER A 148 -2.65 -9.96 -11.66
N ALA A 149 -2.53 -10.20 -12.97
CA ALA A 149 -1.61 -9.48 -13.83
C ALA A 149 -1.86 -7.96 -13.83
N GLU A 150 -3.12 -7.52 -13.75
CA GLU A 150 -3.49 -6.10 -13.72
C GLU A 150 -2.99 -5.40 -12.46
N ARG A 151 -3.08 -6.07 -11.29
CA ARG A 151 -2.60 -5.51 -10.01
C ARG A 151 -1.09 -5.42 -10.02
N VAL A 152 -0.41 -6.46 -10.50
CA VAL A 152 1.04 -6.49 -10.66
C VAL A 152 1.49 -5.36 -11.58
N TRP A 153 0.87 -5.24 -12.76
CA TRP A 153 1.18 -4.19 -13.73
C TRP A 153 0.99 -2.79 -13.17
N SER A 154 -0.09 -2.55 -12.43
CA SER A 154 -0.36 -1.25 -11.80
C SER A 154 0.73 -0.81 -10.84
N GLU A 155 1.23 -1.72 -9.99
CA GLU A 155 2.32 -1.40 -9.06
C GLU A 155 3.67 -1.28 -9.78
N LEU A 156 3.97 -2.15 -10.74
CA LEU A 156 5.21 -2.08 -11.53
C LEU A 156 5.29 -0.80 -12.35
N ARG A 157 4.21 -0.40 -13.04
CA ARG A 157 4.16 0.85 -13.79
C ARG A 157 4.50 2.04 -12.90
N ARG A 158 3.90 2.11 -11.71
CA ARG A 158 4.17 3.21 -10.77
C ARG A 158 5.57 3.16 -10.19
N LEU A 159 6.18 1.98 -10.04
CA LEU A 159 7.59 1.84 -9.72
C LEU A 159 8.46 2.39 -10.85
N PHE A 160 8.12 2.11 -12.12
CA PHE A 160 8.83 2.65 -13.29
C PHE A 160 8.78 4.17 -13.42
N GLU A 161 7.81 4.82 -12.77
CA GLU A 161 7.67 6.27 -12.73
C GLU A 161 8.47 6.92 -11.58
N THR A 162 9.25 6.15 -10.80
CA THR A 162 10.02 6.69 -9.66
C THR A 162 11.48 7.05 -10.02
N PRO A 163 12.08 8.09 -9.39
CA PRO A 163 13.44 8.53 -9.74
C PRO A 163 14.57 7.56 -9.39
N ALA A 164 14.42 6.73 -8.35
CA ALA A 164 15.49 5.88 -7.82
C ALA A 164 15.24 4.40 -8.08
N ILE A 165 14.86 4.06 -9.31
CA ILE A 165 14.43 2.70 -9.65
C ILE A 165 15.58 1.70 -9.78
N GLY A 166 16.73 2.09 -10.33
CA GLY A 166 17.84 1.16 -10.60
C GLY A 166 18.28 0.32 -9.38
N PRO A 167 18.64 0.93 -8.24
CA PRO A 167 18.99 0.19 -7.02
C PRO A 167 17.88 -0.73 -6.52
N VAL A 168 16.62 -0.30 -6.64
CA VAL A 168 15.44 -1.07 -6.19
C VAL A 168 15.18 -2.28 -7.10
N VAL A 169 15.27 -2.10 -8.42
CA VAL A 169 15.19 -3.21 -9.39
C VAL A 169 16.33 -4.20 -9.18
N GLY A 170 17.53 -3.71 -8.87
CA GLY A 170 18.66 -4.56 -8.47
C GLY A 170 18.35 -5.40 -7.23
N LEU A 171 17.73 -4.81 -6.20
CA LEU A 171 17.29 -5.52 -5.00
C LEU A 171 16.19 -6.56 -5.31
N MET A 172 15.18 -6.19 -6.10
CA MET A 172 14.13 -7.11 -6.56
C MET A 172 14.72 -8.32 -7.28
N GLY A 173 15.72 -8.09 -8.14
CA GLY A 173 16.46 -9.14 -8.84
C GLY A 173 17.19 -10.08 -7.89
N ARG A 174 17.97 -9.55 -6.94
CA ARG A 174 18.69 -10.36 -5.94
C ARG A 174 17.75 -11.18 -5.06
N LEU A 175 16.59 -10.64 -4.72
CA LEU A 175 15.57 -11.36 -3.97
C LEU A 175 14.85 -12.42 -4.82
N GLY A 176 14.87 -12.32 -6.15
CA GLY A 176 14.19 -13.27 -7.03
C GLY A 176 12.73 -12.91 -7.33
N VAL A 177 12.32 -11.66 -7.07
CA VAL A 177 10.95 -11.16 -7.29
C VAL A 177 10.52 -11.35 -8.74
N PHE A 178 11.39 -11.03 -9.71
CA PHE A 178 11.08 -11.20 -11.14
C PHE A 178 10.87 -12.66 -11.53
N GLY A 179 11.64 -13.58 -10.92
CA GLY A 179 11.46 -15.01 -11.12
C GLY A 179 10.13 -15.53 -10.59
N ALA A 180 9.64 -14.94 -9.48
CA ALA A 180 8.35 -15.28 -8.90
C ALA A 180 7.16 -14.72 -9.70
N LEU A 181 7.30 -13.53 -10.28
CA LEU A 181 6.24 -12.89 -11.09
C LEU A 181 6.13 -13.46 -12.51
N PHE A 182 7.28 -13.71 -13.15
CA PHE A 182 7.35 -13.97 -14.60
C PHE A 182 7.95 -15.33 -14.95
N GLY A 183 8.26 -16.14 -13.95
CA GLY A 183 8.82 -17.48 -14.13
C GLY A 183 10.36 -17.52 -14.14
N PRO A 184 10.92 -18.74 -14.11
CA PRO A 184 12.34 -18.96 -13.83
C PRO A 184 13.29 -18.41 -14.90
N SER A 185 12.82 -18.21 -16.13
CA SER A 185 13.63 -17.70 -17.26
C SER A 185 14.08 -16.24 -17.09
N LEU A 186 13.45 -15.48 -16.19
CA LEU A 186 13.74 -14.07 -15.92
C LEU A 186 14.61 -13.83 -14.68
N ARG A 187 15.18 -14.89 -14.07
CA ARG A 187 15.90 -14.84 -12.79
C ARG A 187 17.22 -14.04 -12.80
N ALA A 188 17.83 -13.76 -13.96
CA ALA A 188 19.10 -13.03 -14.03
C ALA A 188 19.16 -11.99 -15.17
N GLU A 189 18.60 -12.29 -16.34
CA GLU A 189 18.72 -11.40 -17.51
C GLU A 189 17.74 -10.21 -17.47
N GLY A 190 16.57 -10.38 -16.84
CA GLY A 190 15.51 -9.36 -16.83
C GLY A 190 15.86 -8.08 -16.06
N ALA A 191 16.55 -8.20 -14.91
CA ALA A 191 17.01 -7.04 -14.16
C ALA A 191 18.10 -6.27 -14.92
N GLY A 192 19.03 -6.98 -15.57
CA GLY A 192 20.05 -6.37 -16.43
C GLY A 192 19.48 -5.75 -17.71
N LEU A 193 18.35 -6.26 -18.23
CA LEU A 193 17.64 -5.65 -19.36
C LEU A 193 16.94 -4.35 -18.95
N LEU A 194 16.24 -4.35 -17.81
CA LEU A 194 15.56 -3.16 -17.27
C LEU A 194 16.55 -2.04 -16.93
N LEU A 195 17.68 -2.37 -16.30
CA LEU A 195 18.73 -1.38 -15.98
C LEU A 195 19.41 -0.81 -17.22
N ARG A 196 19.41 -1.54 -18.35
CA ARG A 196 19.94 -1.06 -19.64
C ARG A 196 18.96 -0.15 -20.38
N LEU A 197 17.68 -0.13 -20.02
CA LEU A 197 16.67 0.75 -20.61
C LEU A 197 16.63 2.15 -19.98
N GLU A 198 17.32 2.34 -18.85
CA GLU A 198 17.49 3.65 -18.18
C GLU A 198 18.74 4.42 -18.63
N ALA A 199 19.64 3.78 -19.38
CA ALA A 199 20.88 4.37 -19.89
C ALA A 199 20.70 4.91 -21.31
#